data_AF-A0A946IRX9-F1
#
_entry.id   AF-A0A946IRX9-F1
#
_cell.length_a   1.000
_cell.length_b   1.000
_cell.length_c   1.000
_cell.angle_alpha   90.00
_cell.angle_beta   90.00
_cell.angle_gamma   90.00
#
_symmetry.space_group_name_H-M   'P 1'
#
loop_
_entity.id
_entity.type
_entity.pdbx_description
1 polymer ?
#
loop_
_entity_poly.entity_id
_entity_poly.type
_entity_poly.pdbx_seq_one_letter_code
_entity_poly.pdbx_strand_id
1 'polypeptide(L)'
;MKNLFSLIAFAFIMMLSVQNVSAQSISQNQDRPEVIAKTQLLELSNQLELTGEQSRTLYRVLVTKVVSIRKSELDENKATMTADKKKADELFYAQMKNILTAEQFTKWKSSL
;
A
#
# COMPACT_ATOMS: atom_id res chain seq x y z
N MET A 1 21.10 -18.70 45.44
CA MET A 1 20.08 -17.64 45.59
C MET A 1 20.54 -16.65 46.63
N LYS A 2 20.68 -15.36 46.23
CA LYS A 2 20.36 -14.14 46.99
C LYS A 2 20.99 -12.93 46.29
N ASN A 3 20.19 -12.37 45.38
CA ASN A 3 19.88 -10.95 45.24
C ASN A 3 21.07 -9.98 45.28
N LEU A 4 21.69 -9.76 44.13
CA LEU A 4 22.47 -8.56 43.84
C LEU A 4 21.93 -7.98 42.52
N PHE A 5 21.76 -6.66 42.51
CA PHE A 5 21.20 -5.83 41.44
C PHE A 5 19.68 -5.61 41.50
N SER A 6 19.25 -5.09 42.66
CA SER A 6 18.39 -3.91 42.67
C SER A 6 19.17 -2.71 42.11
N LEU A 7 18.48 -1.79 41.44
CA LEU A 7 18.96 -0.63 40.66
C LEU A 7 19.45 -0.92 39.23
N ILE A 8 18.51 -1.01 38.28
CA ILE A 8 18.42 -0.05 37.16
C ILE A 8 16.92 0.14 36.86
N ALA A 9 16.27 0.99 37.65
CA ALA A 9 15.11 1.72 37.20
C ALA A 9 15.58 2.86 36.28
N PHE A 10 14.73 3.27 35.35
CA PHE A 10 14.84 4.45 34.48
C PHE A 10 15.71 4.35 33.22
N ALA A 11 15.12 3.85 32.12
CA ALA A 11 15.27 4.41 30.76
C ALA A 11 14.38 3.75 29.67
N PHE A 12 13.15 3.31 30.00
CA PHE A 12 12.23 2.72 28.99
C PHE A 12 11.10 3.65 28.54
N ILE A 13 11.18 4.96 28.81
CA ILE A 13 10.14 5.93 28.48
C ILE A 13 10.73 7.09 27.68
N MET A 14 11.34 6.84 26.51
CA MET A 14 11.68 7.91 25.55
C MET A 14 11.68 7.46 24.07
N MET A 15 10.97 6.39 23.70
CA MET A 15 10.79 6.01 22.28
C MET A 15 9.33 5.98 21.80
N LEU A 16 8.36 6.37 22.66
CA LEU A 16 6.94 6.48 22.27
C LEU A 16 6.52 7.92 21.90
N SER A 17 7.47 8.84 21.78
CA SER A 17 7.23 10.24 21.39
C SER A 17 7.47 10.51 19.90
N VAL A 18 7.24 9.51 19.03
CA VAL A 18 7.14 9.75 17.58
C VAL A 18 5.73 10.25 17.25
N GLN A 19 5.50 11.51 17.59
CA GLN A 19 4.71 12.47 16.82
C GLN A 19 3.37 11.98 16.26
N ASN A 20 2.33 11.93 17.11
CA ASN A 20 0.95 12.09 16.66
C ASN A 20 0.70 13.58 16.32
N VAL A 21 1.35 14.11 15.28
CA VAL A 21 1.08 15.45 14.73
C VAL A 21 0.71 15.32 13.27
N SER A 22 -0.53 14.88 13.03
CA SER A 22 -1.29 15.16 11.82
C SER A 22 -2.69 14.56 11.99
N ALA A 23 -3.59 15.22 12.72
CA ALA A 23 -4.95 14.71 12.95
C ALA A 23 -6.06 15.66 12.47
N GLN A 24 -5.74 16.83 11.88
CA GLN A 24 -6.77 17.83 11.56
C GLN A 24 -6.83 18.32 10.10
N SER A 25 -5.99 17.82 9.21
CA SER A 25 -6.09 18.05 7.75
C SER A 25 -6.32 16.76 6.93
N ILE A 26 -6.44 15.61 7.60
CA ILE A 26 -6.47 14.29 6.95
C ILE A 26 -7.80 13.98 6.28
N SER A 27 -8.94 14.45 6.82
CA SER A 27 -10.28 14.06 6.33
C SER A 27 -10.54 14.37 4.84
N GLN A 28 -10.08 15.51 4.33
CA GLN A 28 -10.25 15.86 2.91
C GLN A 28 -9.31 15.10 1.96
N ASN A 29 -8.22 14.53 2.47
CA ASN A 29 -7.10 14.06 1.66
C ASN A 29 -7.05 12.53 1.53
N GLN A 30 -7.86 11.79 2.31
CA GLN A 30 -7.85 10.32 2.32
C GLN A 30 -8.36 9.73 1.01
N ASP A 31 -9.29 10.40 0.36
CA ASP A 31 -9.83 9.96 -0.92
C ASP A 31 -9.00 10.48 -2.11
N ARG A 32 -7.68 10.59 -1.98
CA ARG A 32 -6.81 10.84 -3.14
C ARG A 32 -6.27 9.53 -3.71
N PRO A 33 -6.15 9.39 -5.05
CA PRO A 33 -5.61 8.18 -5.65
C PRO A 33 -4.21 7.84 -5.13
N GLU A 34 -3.40 8.85 -4.84
CA GLU A 34 -2.05 8.70 -4.29
C GLU A 34 -2.05 8.14 -2.87
N VAL A 35 -3.01 8.55 -2.03
CA VAL A 35 -3.11 8.07 -0.66
C VAL A 35 -3.57 6.62 -0.64
N ILE A 36 -4.59 6.28 -1.43
CA ILE A 36 -5.05 4.89 -1.59
C ILE A 36 -3.94 3.99 -2.15
N ALA A 37 -3.25 4.43 -3.21
CA ALA A 37 -2.15 3.69 -3.81
C ALA A 37 -0.99 3.50 -2.83
N LYS A 38 -0.69 4.49 -1.98
CA LYS A 38 0.35 4.37 -0.95
C LYS A 38 0.00 3.33 0.12
N THR A 39 -1.26 3.26 0.54
CA THR A 39 -1.73 2.23 1.47
C THR A 39 -1.62 0.83 0.86
N GLN A 40 -2.11 0.66 -0.37
CA GLN A 40 -2.00 -0.61 -1.10
C GLN A 40 -0.54 -1.02 -1.32
N LEU A 41 0.34 -0.06 -1.62
CA LEU A 41 1.77 -0.33 -1.77
C LEU A 41 2.39 -0.80 -0.46
N LEU A 42 2.02 -0.22 0.68
CA LEU A 42 2.54 -0.62 1.99
C LEU A 42 2.20 -2.09 2.30
N GLU A 43 0.95 -2.48 2.03
CA GLU A 43 0.49 -3.87 2.17
C GLU A 43 1.30 -4.82 1.28
N LEU A 44 1.46 -4.48 -0.01
CA LEU A 44 2.23 -5.28 -0.96
C LEU A 44 3.72 -5.34 -0.60
N SER A 45 4.28 -4.24 -0.08
CA SER A 45 5.68 -4.17 0.35
C SER A 45 5.94 -5.09 1.55
N ASN A 46 5.02 -5.09 2.52
CA ASN A 46 5.10 -5.97 3.68
C ASN A 46 4.92 -7.44 3.30
N GLN A 47 4.05 -7.74 2.32
CA GLN A 47 3.78 -9.10 1.90
C GLN A 47 4.88 -9.69 1.02
N LEU A 48 5.43 -8.89 0.09
CA LEU A 48 6.29 -9.38 -1.00
C LEU A 48 7.75 -8.97 -0.84
N GLU A 49 8.09 -8.24 0.22
CA GLU A 49 9.44 -7.72 0.48
C GLU A 49 9.97 -6.98 -0.74
N LEU A 50 9.18 -6.03 -1.24
CA LEU A 50 9.48 -5.30 -2.47
C LEU A 50 10.78 -4.51 -2.32
N THR A 51 11.63 -4.56 -3.34
CA THR A 51 12.80 -3.67 -3.41
C THR A 51 12.36 -2.22 -3.56
N GLY A 52 13.26 -1.27 -3.27
CA GLY A 52 12.96 0.15 -3.45
C GLY A 52 12.55 0.51 -4.88
N GLU A 53 13.12 -0.14 -5.88
CA GLU A 53 12.76 0.12 -7.29
C GLU A 53 11.42 -0.49 -7.68
N GLN A 54 11.16 -1.73 -7.27
CA GLN A 54 9.84 -2.36 -7.44
C GLN A 54 8.76 -1.52 -6.76
N SER A 55 9.03 -1.02 -5.56
CA SER A 55 8.09 -0.19 -4.81
C SER A 55 7.74 1.11 -5.54
N ARG A 56 8.74 1.83 -6.06
CA ARG A 56 8.52 3.07 -6.82
C ARG A 56 7.74 2.82 -8.11
N THR A 57 8.08 1.76 -8.83
CA THR A 57 7.41 1.43 -10.08
C THR A 57 5.98 0.96 -9.84
N LEU A 58 5.77 0.11 -8.84
CA LEU A 58 4.45 -0.39 -8.48
C LEU A 58 3.54 0.72 -7.92
N TYR A 59 4.10 1.69 -7.19
CA TYR A 59 3.36 2.87 -6.75
C TYR A 59 2.71 3.61 -7.93
N ARG A 60 3.49 3.89 -8.99
CA ARG A 60 2.95 4.59 -10.18
C ARG A 60 1.84 3.78 -10.84
N VAL A 61 2.03 2.47 -10.95
CA VAL A 61 1.04 1.54 -11.50
C VAL A 61 -0.25 1.53 -10.66
N LEU A 62 -0.14 1.50 -9.33
CA LEU A 62 -1.29 1.56 -8.42
C LEU A 62 -2.03 2.88 -8.54
N VAL A 63 -1.32 4.03 -8.60
CA VAL A 63 -1.96 5.34 -8.83
C VAL A 63 -2.74 5.32 -10.14
N THR A 64 -2.14 4.84 -11.24
CA THR A 64 -2.83 4.73 -12.53
C THR A 64 -4.06 3.83 -12.45
N LYS A 65 -3.98 2.70 -11.76
CA LYS A 65 -5.13 1.81 -11.53
C LYS A 65 -6.24 2.56 -10.79
N VAL A 66 -5.95 3.15 -9.63
CA VAL A 66 -6.95 3.84 -8.81
C VAL A 66 -7.59 5.00 -9.57
N VAL A 67 -6.82 5.79 -10.31
CA VAL A 67 -7.36 6.86 -11.18
C VAL A 67 -8.29 6.28 -12.25
N SER A 68 -7.90 5.17 -12.89
CA SER A 68 -8.71 4.53 -13.94
C SER A 68 -10.04 4.00 -13.39
N ILE A 69 -10.01 3.34 -12.22
CA ILE A 69 -11.22 2.87 -11.54
C ILE A 69 -12.13 4.05 -11.20
N ARG A 70 -11.61 5.12 -10.60
CA ARG A 70 -12.41 6.30 -10.28
C ARG A 70 -13.01 6.95 -11.52
N LYS A 71 -12.25 7.05 -12.60
CA LYS A 71 -12.78 7.56 -13.87
C LYS A 71 -13.94 6.71 -14.37
N SER A 72 -13.83 5.38 -14.29
CA SER A 72 -14.91 4.47 -14.68
C SER A 72 -16.15 4.60 -13.81
N GLU A 73 -15.99 4.93 -12.51
CA GLU A 73 -17.10 5.12 -11.57
C GLU A 73 -17.93 6.38 -11.83
N LEU A 74 -17.37 7.32 -12.61
CA LEU A 74 -18.09 8.50 -13.08
C LEU A 74 -18.86 8.23 -14.39
N ASP A 75 -18.69 7.05 -15.00
CA ASP A 75 -19.42 6.68 -16.21
C ASP A 75 -20.83 6.19 -15.83
N GLU A 76 -21.86 6.89 -16.31
CA GLU A 76 -23.27 6.54 -16.10
C GLU A 76 -23.64 5.21 -16.79
N ASN A 77 -22.88 4.80 -17.82
CA ASN A 77 -23.07 3.53 -18.47
C ASN A 77 -22.39 2.39 -17.69
N LYS A 78 -23.21 1.59 -17.01
CA LYS A 78 -22.75 0.45 -16.20
C LYS A 78 -21.93 -0.59 -16.98
N ALA A 79 -22.22 -0.81 -18.27
CA ALA A 79 -21.49 -1.76 -19.09
C ALA A 79 -20.08 -1.25 -19.40
N THR A 80 -19.96 0.03 -19.80
CA THR A 80 -18.67 0.70 -20.02
C THR A 80 -17.85 0.78 -18.74
N MET A 81 -18.46 1.19 -17.62
CA MET A 81 -17.82 1.19 -16.30
C MET A 81 -17.22 -0.19 -15.99
N THR A 82 -18.00 -1.26 -16.17
CA THR A 82 -17.56 -2.63 -15.86
C THR A 82 -16.40 -3.05 -16.75
N ALA A 83 -16.46 -2.73 -18.05
CA ALA A 83 -15.39 -3.02 -19.00
C ALA A 83 -14.09 -2.27 -18.66
N ASP A 84 -14.18 -1.00 -18.28
CA ASP A 84 -13.04 -0.18 -17.91
C ASP A 84 -12.39 -0.62 -16.60
N LYS A 85 -13.18 -1.01 -15.59
CA LYS A 85 -12.65 -1.61 -14.35
C LYS A 85 -11.87 -2.89 -14.64
N LYS A 86 -12.47 -3.79 -15.44
CA LYS A 86 -11.82 -5.03 -15.85
C LYS A 86 -10.50 -4.75 -16.59
N LYS A 87 -10.49 -3.79 -17.52
CA LYS A 87 -9.29 -3.39 -18.24
C LYS A 87 -8.20 -2.85 -17.30
N ALA A 88 -8.57 -2.04 -16.31
CA ALA A 88 -7.63 -1.55 -15.31
C ALA A 88 -7.02 -2.68 -14.48
N ASP A 89 -7.81 -3.68 -14.10
CA ASP A 89 -7.34 -4.89 -13.39
C ASP A 89 -6.42 -5.76 -14.26
N GLU A 90 -6.75 -5.98 -15.53
CA GLU A 90 -5.92 -6.74 -16.47
C GLU A 90 -4.56 -6.07 -16.70
N LEU A 91 -4.57 -4.74 -16.90
CA LEU A 91 -3.33 -3.96 -17.02
C LEU A 91 -2.50 -4.02 -15.74
N PHE A 92 -3.14 -3.90 -14.57
CA PHE A 92 -2.48 -4.04 -13.28
C PHE A 92 -1.83 -5.42 -13.13
N TYR A 93 -2.55 -6.50 -13.45
CA TYR A 93 -2.05 -7.87 -13.39
C TYR A 93 -0.82 -8.06 -14.30
N ALA A 94 -0.87 -7.54 -15.53
CA ALA A 94 0.25 -7.59 -16.45
C ALA A 94 1.49 -6.86 -15.90
N GLN A 95 1.30 -5.68 -15.29
CA GLN A 95 2.39 -4.94 -14.65
C GLN A 95 2.96 -5.68 -13.44
N MET A 96 2.12 -6.28 -12.60
CA MET A 96 2.57 -7.12 -11.48
C MET A 96 3.47 -8.25 -11.95
N LYS A 97 3.11 -8.92 -13.04
CA LYS A 97 3.92 -9.98 -13.64
C LYS A 97 5.29 -9.50 -14.13
N ASN A 98 5.39 -8.26 -14.61
CA ASN A 98 6.62 -7.70 -15.16
C ASN A 98 7.55 -7.12 -14.08
N ILE A 99 6.98 -6.57 -13.00
CA ILE A 99 7.73 -5.88 -11.94
C ILE A 99 8.24 -6.86 -10.88
N LEU A 100 7.42 -7.86 -10.53
CA LEU A 100 7.74 -8.82 -9.50
C LEU A 100 8.68 -9.91 -10.01
N THR A 101 9.47 -10.49 -9.11
CA THR A 101 10.15 -11.75 -9.41
C THR A 101 9.13 -12.88 -9.56
N ALA A 102 9.53 -14.01 -10.16
CA ALA A 102 8.64 -15.17 -10.30
C ALA A 102 8.10 -15.68 -8.94
N GLU A 103 8.94 -15.65 -7.90
CA GLU A 103 8.57 -16.04 -6.54
C GLU A 103 7.56 -15.04 -5.93
N GLN A 104 7.86 -13.74 -5.99
CA GLN A 104 6.96 -12.69 -5.50
C GLN A 104 5.61 -12.72 -6.23
N PHE A 105 5.62 -12.90 -7.55
CA PHE A 105 4.41 -12.99 -8.35
C PHE A 105 3.57 -14.22 -7.97
N THR A 106 4.21 -15.35 -7.72
CA THR A 106 3.52 -16.57 -7.26
C THR A 106 2.92 -16.36 -5.86
N LYS A 107 3.68 -15.75 -4.94
CA LYS A 107 3.20 -15.41 -3.59
C LYS A 107 2.02 -14.44 -3.63
N TRP A 108 2.09 -13.42 -4.47
CA TRP A 108 1.00 -12.47 -4.70
C TRP A 108 -0.23 -13.15 -5.31
N LYS A 109 -0.06 -14.00 -6.32
CA LYS A 109 -1.19 -14.69 -6.97
C LYS A 109 -1.92 -15.62 -6.00
N SER A 110 -1.21 -16.23 -5.05
CA SER A 110 -1.80 -17.07 -4.01
C SER A 110 -2.53 -16.29 -2.90
N SER A 111 -2.39 -14.96 -2.86
CA SER A 111 -3.10 -14.10 -1.90
C SER A 111 -4.29 -13.35 -2.51
N LEU A 112 -4.56 -13.54 -3.81
CA LEU A 112 -5.73 -12.99 -4.50
C LEU A 112 -6.98 -13.81 -4.15
#